data_AF-A0A060YSQ6-F1
#
_entry.id   AF-A0A060YSQ6-F1
#
_cell.length_a   1.000
_cell.length_b   1.000
_cell.length_c   1.000
_cell.angle_alpha   90.00
_cell.angle_beta   90.00
_cell.angle_gamma   90.00
#
_symmetry.space_group_name_H-M   'P 1'
#
loop_
_entity.id
_entity.type
_entity.pdbx_description
1 polymer ?
#
loop_
_entity_poly.entity_id
_entity_poly.type
_entity_poly.pdbx_seq_one_letter_code
_entity_poly.pdbx_strand_id
1 'polypeptide(L)'
;MNVSCASSKSKLKRTIPMSPPQTPPTPEEMGHCDSVYLDEVGDTQVVVFKHEKEDGAISTLVIRGSTDNRMDDIERAIDDGVNTFKVLVRDKRLVPGAGATEIELARQITSYGESCPGLEQYAIKKFAEAFEAVPRALAENSGIKGNELISKLYAVHHEGNKNMGFDIEGEGAALKDMLEAGILEPFLVKHWGIKLATNAAITVLRVDQIIMAKPAGGPKAPTGKKTGMKMTEHDLYPFDHLTPCHYAPPPQPSPTWFFYVLFKVQSVWRIV
;
A
#
# COMPACT_ATOMS: atom_id res chain seq x y z
N MET A 1 10.81 17.44 -1.16
CA MET A 1 9.49 18.10 -1.09
C MET A 1 9.24 18.53 0.34
N ASN A 2 9.20 19.85 0.62
CA ASN A 2 8.45 20.47 1.71
C ASN A 2 8.72 21.97 1.71
N VAL A 3 7.71 22.77 1.38
CA VAL A 3 7.64 24.18 1.78
C VAL A 3 6.19 24.47 2.16
N SER A 4 5.92 24.63 3.45
CA SER A 4 4.69 25.23 3.93
C SER A 4 5.04 26.58 4.58
N CYS A 5 4.51 27.65 3.99
CA CYS A 5 4.60 29.02 4.49
C CYS A 5 3.44 29.25 5.46
N ALA A 6 3.71 29.62 6.71
CA ALA A 6 2.69 29.94 7.69
C ALA A 6 2.87 31.38 8.20
N SER A 7 1.83 32.19 7.98
CA SER A 7 1.68 33.54 8.53
C SER A 7 0.51 33.52 9.50
N SER A 8 0.78 33.77 10.79
CA SER A 8 -0.24 34.31 11.70
C SER A 8 0.40 34.97 12.91
N LYS A 9 0.14 36.28 13.08
CA LYS A 9 0.54 37.10 14.22
C LYS A 9 -0.42 36.85 15.40
N SER A 10 0.10 36.48 16.57
CA SER A 10 -0.59 36.72 17.84
C SER A 10 0.42 37.02 18.96
N LYS A 11 0.16 38.11 19.70
CA LYS A 11 0.99 38.61 20.80
C LYS A 11 0.81 37.71 22.03
N LEU A 12 1.85 37.00 22.44
CA LEU A 12 1.97 36.46 23.80
C LEU A 12 3.40 36.74 24.32
N LYS A 13 3.50 37.55 25.38
CA LYS A 13 4.75 37.71 26.15
C LYS A 13 5.02 36.42 26.93
N ARG A 14 5.60 35.43 26.25
CA ARG A 14 6.40 34.37 26.86
C ARG A 14 7.81 34.56 26.34
N THR A 15 8.80 34.45 27.21
CA THR A 15 10.20 34.42 26.80
C THR A 15 10.40 33.12 26.03
N ILE A 16 10.21 33.17 24.72
CA ILE A 16 10.50 32.08 23.79
C ILE A 16 12.02 31.88 23.86
N PRO A 17 12.56 30.65 24.02
CA PRO A 17 13.97 30.43 23.80
C PRO A 17 14.27 30.90 22.39
N MET A 18 15.07 31.95 22.28
CA MET A 18 15.38 32.60 21.02
C MET A 18 15.91 31.50 20.09
N SER A 19 15.21 31.25 18.97
CA SER A 19 15.75 30.42 17.90
C SER A 19 17.20 30.87 17.65
N PRO A 20 18.16 29.94 17.49
CA PRO A 20 19.55 30.32 17.30
C PRO A 20 19.63 31.38 16.19
N PRO A 21 20.43 32.45 16.36
CA PRO A 21 20.53 33.50 15.37
C PRO A 21 20.88 32.84 14.04
N GLN A 22 20.04 33.04 13.02
CA GLN A 22 20.29 32.49 11.69
C GLN A 22 21.59 33.11 11.19
N THR A 23 22.68 32.36 11.32
CA THR A 23 23.94 32.69 10.69
C THR A 23 23.72 32.69 9.18
N PRO A 24 24.34 33.60 8.42
CA PRO A 24 24.27 33.59 6.96
C PRO A 24 24.65 32.19 6.45
N PRO A 25 23.87 31.59 5.53
CA PRO A 25 24.16 30.26 5.04
C PRO A 25 25.56 30.24 4.42
N THR A 26 26.31 29.19 4.73
CA THR A 26 27.66 29.04 4.20
C THR A 26 27.59 28.54 2.74
N PRO A 27 28.61 28.81 1.90
CA PRO A 27 28.62 28.30 0.53
C PRO A 27 28.54 26.78 0.42
N GLU A 28 28.91 26.06 1.49
CA GLU A 28 28.85 24.59 1.59
C GLU A 28 27.41 24.06 1.73
N GLU A 29 26.47 24.90 2.19
CA GLU A 29 25.05 24.55 2.34
C GLU A 29 24.24 24.81 1.05
N MET A 30 24.86 25.39 0.02
CA MET A 30 24.20 25.71 -1.25
C MET A 30 24.27 24.54 -2.23
N GLY A 31 23.10 24.09 -2.71
CA GLY A 31 23.02 23.11 -3.79
C GLY A 31 23.39 23.70 -5.15
N HIS A 32 24.01 22.89 -6.01
CA HIS A 32 24.34 23.27 -7.39
C HIS A 32 23.29 22.74 -8.37
N CYS A 33 22.90 23.57 -9.34
CA CYS A 33 21.99 23.23 -10.42
C CYS A 33 22.52 23.82 -11.72
N ASP A 34 22.53 23.04 -12.80
CA ASP A 34 23.10 23.45 -14.09
C ASP A 34 22.23 24.51 -14.77
N SER A 35 20.91 24.30 -14.79
CA SER A 35 19.96 25.21 -15.42
C SER A 35 18.69 25.36 -14.60
N VAL A 36 18.30 26.62 -14.39
CA VAL A 36 17.07 26.99 -13.71
C VAL A 36 16.32 27.95 -14.64
N TYR A 37 15.16 27.53 -15.10
CA TYR A 37 14.29 28.36 -15.92
C TYR A 37 12.83 28.22 -15.48
N LEU A 38 12.04 29.23 -15.82
CA LEU A 38 10.61 29.23 -15.59
C LEU A 38 9.93 28.74 -16.86
N ASP A 39 9.10 27.71 -16.71
CA ASP A 39 8.30 27.13 -17.77
C ASP A 39 6.81 27.31 -17.47
N GLU A 40 6.00 27.45 -18.50
CA GLU A 40 4.54 27.61 -18.39
C GLU A 40 3.85 26.32 -18.81
N VAL A 41 3.57 25.47 -17.83
CA VAL A 41 2.93 24.17 -18.06
C VAL A 41 1.42 24.35 -17.93
N GLY A 42 0.80 24.94 -18.95
CA GLY A 42 -0.62 25.31 -18.96
C GLY A 42 -0.79 26.75 -18.55
N ASP A 43 -1.57 26.98 -17.49
CA ASP A 43 -1.81 28.33 -16.98
C ASP A 43 -0.99 28.62 -15.70
N THR A 44 -0.12 27.68 -15.29
CA THR A 44 0.71 27.80 -14.08
C THR A 44 2.18 27.84 -14.45
N GLN A 45 2.87 28.84 -13.90
CA GLN A 45 4.32 28.99 -13.98
C GLN A 45 4.99 28.01 -13.02
N VAL A 46 5.88 27.17 -13.55
CA VAL A 46 6.67 26.20 -12.79
C VAL A 46 8.15 26.48 -12.98
N VAL A 47 8.94 26.32 -11.91
CA VAL A 47 10.40 26.44 -11.98
C VAL A 47 10.98 25.06 -12.24
N VAL A 48 11.66 24.92 -13.37
CA VAL A 48 12.31 23.67 -13.76
C VAL A 48 13.78 23.75 -13.40
N PHE A 49 14.18 22.88 -12.48
CA PHE A 49 15.59 22.62 -12.16
C PHE A 49 16.04 21.45 -13.03
N LYS A 50 16.83 21.73 -14.07
CA LYS A 50 17.34 20.70 -14.98
C LYS A 50 18.84 20.54 -14.78
N HIS A 51 19.24 19.30 -14.52
CA HIS A 51 20.62 18.87 -14.43
C HIS A 51 20.98 18.15 -15.74
N GLU A 52 22.10 18.52 -16.36
CA GLU A 52 22.57 17.92 -17.62
C GLU A 52 23.41 16.66 -17.36
N LYS A 53 24.00 16.57 -16.17
CA LYS A 53 24.74 15.38 -15.72
C LYS A 53 23.80 14.33 -15.15
N GLU A 54 24.14 13.05 -15.34
CA GLU A 54 23.43 11.88 -14.79
C GLU A 54 23.42 11.80 -13.24
N ASP A 55 24.00 12.79 -12.54
CA ASP A 55 24.03 12.87 -11.07
C ASP A 55 22.69 13.30 -10.45
N GLY A 56 21.63 13.43 -11.25
CA GLY A 56 20.28 13.73 -10.79
C GLY A 56 19.64 12.53 -10.07
N ALA A 57 19.77 12.46 -8.74
CA ALA A 57 19.10 11.42 -7.94
C ALA A 57 17.56 11.54 -7.91
N ILE A 58 17.01 12.67 -8.34
CA ILE A 58 15.58 12.98 -8.28
C ILE A 58 15.11 13.40 -9.66
N SER A 59 14.04 12.77 -10.13
CA SER A 59 13.29 13.18 -11.31
C SER A 59 11.85 13.44 -10.90
N THR A 60 11.22 14.47 -11.47
CA THR A 60 9.82 14.82 -11.19
C THR A 60 9.00 14.63 -12.45
N LEU A 61 7.91 13.89 -12.33
CA LEU A 61 6.93 13.71 -13.41
C LEU A 61 5.83 14.76 -13.25
N VAL A 62 5.66 15.61 -14.26
CA VAL A 62 4.58 16.62 -14.26
C VAL A 62 3.36 16.03 -14.95
N ILE A 63 2.33 15.74 -14.16
CA ILE A 63 1.07 15.14 -14.63
C ILE A 63 0.04 16.25 -14.80
N ARG A 64 -0.74 16.20 -15.88
CA ARG A 64 -1.89 17.08 -16.08
C ARG A 64 -3.17 16.28 -16.22
N GLY A 65 -4.20 16.72 -15.50
CA GLY A 65 -5.53 16.13 -15.51
C GLY A 65 -6.60 17.20 -15.59
N SER A 66 -7.78 16.83 -16.06
CA SER A 66 -8.95 17.75 -16.12
C SER A 66 -9.66 17.88 -14.77
N THR A 67 -9.54 16.87 -13.89
CA THR A 67 -10.18 16.81 -12.58
C THR A 67 -9.21 16.18 -11.58
N ASP A 68 -9.27 16.65 -10.32
CA ASP A 68 -8.39 16.16 -9.25
C ASP A 68 -8.57 14.66 -9.01
N ASN A 69 -9.81 14.17 -9.02
CA ASN A 69 -10.10 12.75 -8.84
C ASN A 69 -9.36 11.87 -9.87
N ARG A 70 -9.26 12.32 -11.13
CA ARG A 70 -8.56 11.56 -12.17
C ARG A 70 -7.04 11.66 -12.00
N MET A 71 -6.56 12.78 -11.48
CA MET A 71 -5.14 12.99 -11.18
C MET A 71 -4.68 12.04 -10.07
N ASP A 72 -5.46 11.90 -9.00
CA ASP A 72 -5.18 10.96 -7.90
C ASP A 72 -5.06 9.52 -8.40
N ASP A 73 -5.93 9.10 -9.32
CA ASP A 73 -5.89 7.75 -9.91
C ASP A 73 -4.64 7.54 -10.78
N ILE A 74 -4.25 8.56 -11.55
CA ILE A 74 -3.05 8.51 -12.39
C ILE A 74 -1.78 8.50 -11.54
N GLU A 75 -1.72 9.31 -10.49
CA GLU A 75 -0.60 9.33 -9.54
C GLU A 75 -0.39 7.95 -8.92
N ARG A 76 -1.46 7.32 -8.43
CA ARG A 76 -1.42 5.96 -7.87
C ARG A 76 -0.92 4.94 -8.89
N ALA A 77 -1.41 5.00 -10.14
CA ALA A 77 -0.98 4.08 -11.19
C ALA A 77 0.51 4.25 -11.54
N ILE A 78 1.02 5.49 -11.52
CA ILE A 78 2.44 5.77 -11.76
C ILE A 78 3.29 5.23 -10.61
N ASP A 79 2.87 5.46 -9.37
CA ASP A 79 3.56 4.94 -8.19
C ASP A 79 3.64 3.41 -8.22
N ASP A 80 2.56 2.72 -8.58
CA ASP A 80 2.52 1.27 -8.74
C ASP A 80 3.46 0.80 -9.87
N GLY A 81 3.51 1.52 -10.99
CA GLY A 81 4.42 1.25 -12.10
C GLY A 81 5.90 1.39 -11.70
N VAL A 82 6.26 2.48 -11.00
CA VAL A 82 7.61 2.72 -10.50
C VAL A 82 8.01 1.65 -9.47
N ASN A 83 7.10 1.28 -8.57
CA ASN A 83 7.34 0.22 -7.59
C ASN A 83 7.53 -1.14 -8.26
N THR A 84 6.74 -1.45 -9.30
CA THR A 84 6.89 -2.67 -10.10
C THR A 84 8.24 -2.69 -10.81
N PHE A 85 8.65 -1.58 -11.43
CA PHE A 85 9.96 -1.46 -12.06
C PHE A 85 11.10 -1.67 -11.05
N LYS A 86 10.99 -1.08 -9.86
CA LYS A 86 11.95 -1.27 -8.76
C LYS A 86 12.08 -2.73 -8.33
N VAL A 87 10.97 -3.49 -8.33
CA VAL A 87 10.98 -4.93 -8.07
C VAL A 87 11.69 -5.67 -9.21
N LEU A 88 11.41 -5.34 -10.47
CA LEU A 88 12.01 -5.96 -11.64
C LEU A 88 13.53 -5.74 -11.73
N VAL A 89 14.02 -4.57 -11.31
CA VAL A 89 15.46 -4.28 -11.22
C VAL A 89 16.15 -5.21 -10.22
N ARG A 90 15.46 -5.61 -9.15
CA ARG A 90 16.00 -6.53 -8.12
C ARG A 90 15.88 -7.99 -8.52
N ASP A 91 14.74 -8.39 -9.10
CA ASP A 91 14.48 -9.75 -9.56
C ASP A 91 13.79 -9.72 -10.92
N LYS A 92 14.41 -10.35 -11.92
CA LYS A 92 13.95 -10.34 -13.31
C LYS A 92 12.94 -11.44 -13.63
N ARG A 93 12.59 -12.29 -12.65
CA ARG A 93 11.67 -13.42 -12.86
C ARG A 93 10.23 -12.93 -12.96
N LEU A 94 9.56 -13.38 -14.01
CA LEU A 94 8.17 -13.10 -14.31
C LEU A 94 7.36 -14.40 -14.29
N VAL A 95 6.09 -14.29 -13.91
CA VAL A 95 5.11 -15.40 -13.90
C VAL A 95 3.85 -14.99 -14.65
N PRO A 96 3.13 -15.94 -15.28
CA PRO A 96 1.88 -15.63 -15.97
C PRO A 96 0.80 -15.17 -14.97
N GLY A 97 0.14 -14.06 -15.28
CA GLY A 97 -0.87 -13.44 -14.43
C GLY A 97 -2.28 -14.01 -14.62
N ALA A 98 -3.28 -13.19 -14.28
CA ALA A 98 -4.72 -13.44 -14.50
C ALA A 98 -5.24 -14.79 -13.97
N GLY A 99 -4.75 -15.23 -12.81
CA GLY A 99 -5.18 -16.47 -12.17
C GLY A 99 -4.47 -17.73 -12.66
N ALA A 100 -3.58 -17.64 -13.67
CA ALA A 100 -2.85 -18.80 -14.19
C ALA A 100 -1.91 -19.39 -13.13
N THR A 101 -1.12 -18.54 -12.46
CA THR A 101 -0.21 -18.97 -11.39
C THR A 101 -0.97 -19.55 -10.19
N GLU A 102 -2.10 -18.94 -9.81
CA GLU A 102 -2.91 -19.37 -8.68
C GLU A 102 -3.52 -20.76 -8.88
N ILE A 103 -4.05 -21.04 -10.07
CA ILE A 103 -4.62 -22.37 -10.40
C ILE A 103 -3.52 -23.44 -10.46
N GLU A 104 -2.36 -23.14 -11.03
CA GLU A 104 -1.26 -24.10 -11.06
C GLU A 104 -0.71 -24.39 -9.65
N LEU A 105 -0.65 -23.37 -8.78
CA LEU A 105 -0.30 -23.56 -7.36
C LEU A 105 -1.36 -24.40 -6.64
N ALA A 106 -2.65 -24.14 -6.86
CA ALA A 106 -3.74 -24.93 -6.28
C ALA A 106 -3.63 -26.41 -6.68
N ARG A 107 -3.35 -26.69 -7.96
CA ARG A 107 -3.13 -28.05 -8.47
C ARG A 107 -1.95 -28.72 -7.77
N GLN A 108 -0.79 -28.09 -7.76
CA GLN A 108 0.43 -28.67 -7.16
C GLN A 108 0.29 -28.91 -5.66
N ILE A 109 -0.30 -27.97 -4.92
CA ILE A 109 -0.52 -28.10 -3.48
C ILE A 109 -1.55 -29.21 -3.19
N THR A 110 -2.58 -29.36 -4.03
CA THR A 110 -3.55 -30.46 -3.89
C THR A 110 -2.87 -31.82 -4.09
N SER A 111 -2.05 -31.96 -5.13
CA SER A 111 -1.25 -33.19 -5.36
C SER A 111 -0.27 -33.46 -4.22
N TYR A 112 0.35 -32.41 -3.66
CA TYR A 112 1.20 -32.55 -2.48
C TYR A 112 0.40 -33.03 -1.25
N GLY A 113 -0.81 -32.51 -1.05
CA GLY A 113 -1.72 -32.94 0.01
C GLY A 113 -2.15 -34.41 -0.12
N GLU A 114 -2.12 -35.00 -1.31
CA GLU A 114 -2.37 -36.44 -1.50
C GLU A 114 -1.20 -37.32 -1.08
N SER A 115 0.03 -36.80 -1.19
CA SER A 115 1.24 -37.50 -0.76
C SER A 115 1.42 -37.53 0.76
N CYS A 116 0.87 -36.56 1.48
CA CYS A 116 0.98 -36.46 2.94
C CYS A 116 -0.14 -37.23 3.64
N PRO A 117 0.16 -38.27 4.45
CA PRO A 117 -0.86 -38.95 5.24
C PRO A 117 -1.25 -38.16 6.49
N GLY A 118 -2.47 -38.37 6.98
CA GLY A 118 -2.94 -37.85 8.28
C GLY A 118 -3.91 -36.67 8.19
N LEU A 119 -4.09 -35.95 9.30
CA LEU A 119 -5.04 -34.84 9.40
C LEU A 119 -4.59 -33.60 8.61
N GLU A 120 -3.29 -33.44 8.41
CA GLU A 120 -2.70 -32.31 7.68
C GLU A 120 -3.12 -32.28 6.21
N GLN A 121 -3.42 -33.43 5.61
CA GLN A 121 -3.93 -33.55 4.24
C GLN A 121 -5.13 -32.64 3.99
N TYR A 122 -6.10 -32.61 4.92
CA TYR A 122 -7.30 -31.80 4.77
C TYR A 122 -6.98 -30.30 4.81
N ALA A 123 -6.07 -29.90 5.69
CA ALA A 123 -5.62 -28.51 5.78
C ALA A 123 -4.89 -28.07 4.50
N ILE A 124 -4.02 -28.92 3.95
CA ILE A 124 -3.28 -28.64 2.70
C ILE A 124 -4.27 -28.49 1.54
N LYS A 125 -5.25 -29.39 1.40
CA LYS A 125 -6.28 -29.31 0.36
C LYS A 125 -7.12 -28.04 0.49
N LYS A 126 -7.47 -27.63 1.71
CA LYS A 126 -8.20 -26.37 1.94
C LYS A 126 -7.36 -25.13 1.69
N PHE A 127 -6.05 -25.19 1.93
CA PHE A 127 -5.13 -24.12 1.55
C PHE A 127 -5.02 -23.98 0.01
N ALA A 128 -5.01 -25.10 -0.72
CA ALA A 128 -5.06 -25.09 -2.18
C ALA A 128 -6.35 -24.44 -2.72
N GLU A 129 -7.51 -24.85 -2.18
CA GLU A 129 -8.83 -24.29 -2.55
C GLU A 129 -8.90 -22.77 -2.35
N ALA A 130 -8.19 -22.23 -1.35
CA ALA A 130 -8.16 -20.79 -1.10
C ALA A 130 -7.55 -19.97 -2.25
N PHE A 131 -6.65 -20.55 -3.05
CA PHE A 131 -6.09 -19.88 -4.23
C PHE A 131 -7.13 -19.66 -5.34
N GLU A 132 -8.19 -20.47 -5.38
CA GLU A 132 -9.28 -20.30 -6.35
C GLU A 132 -10.08 -19.01 -6.12
N ALA A 133 -9.99 -18.41 -4.93
CA ALA A 133 -10.67 -17.16 -4.62
C ALA A 133 -10.21 -15.99 -5.52
N VAL A 134 -8.94 -16.01 -5.97
CA VAL A 134 -8.38 -14.94 -6.82
C VAL A 134 -9.00 -14.94 -8.22
N PRO A 135 -8.96 -16.03 -9.02
CA PRO A 135 -9.64 -16.07 -10.31
C PRO A 135 -11.16 -15.97 -10.18
N ARG A 136 -11.73 -16.41 -9.05
CA ARG A 136 -13.17 -16.20 -8.76
C ARG A 136 -13.51 -14.72 -8.65
N ALA A 137 -12.73 -13.96 -7.88
CA ALA A 137 -12.90 -12.51 -7.78
C ALA A 137 -12.78 -11.85 -9.15
N LEU A 138 -11.76 -12.19 -9.94
CA LEU A 138 -11.61 -11.65 -11.30
C LEU A 138 -12.84 -11.92 -12.18
N ALA A 139 -13.42 -13.12 -12.09
CA ALA A 139 -14.64 -13.47 -12.82
C ALA A 139 -15.85 -12.65 -12.34
N GLU A 140 -16.02 -12.51 -11.03
CA GLU A 140 -17.14 -11.78 -10.43
C GLU A 140 -17.12 -10.30 -10.83
N ASN A 141 -15.96 -9.67 -10.86
CA ASN A 141 -15.82 -8.28 -11.29
C ASN A 141 -16.02 -8.10 -12.80
N SER A 142 -15.79 -9.15 -13.58
CA SER A 142 -16.07 -9.18 -15.03
C SER A 142 -17.53 -9.58 -15.34
N GLY A 143 -18.35 -9.86 -14.32
CA GLY A 143 -19.74 -10.32 -14.50
C GLY A 143 -19.90 -11.76 -15.01
N ILE A 144 -18.83 -12.56 -14.96
CA ILE A 144 -18.79 -13.95 -15.42
C ILE A 144 -18.99 -14.90 -14.23
N LYS A 145 -19.59 -16.07 -14.50
CA LYS A 145 -19.79 -17.10 -13.47
C LYS A 145 -18.45 -17.74 -13.08
N GLY A 146 -17.96 -17.43 -11.87
CA GLY A 146 -16.67 -17.95 -11.37
C GLY A 146 -16.54 -19.47 -11.39
N ASN A 147 -17.62 -20.22 -11.11
CA ASN A 147 -17.57 -21.69 -11.12
C ASN A 147 -17.31 -22.26 -12.52
N GLU A 148 -17.86 -21.63 -13.57
CA GLU A 148 -17.64 -22.06 -14.95
C GLU A 148 -16.19 -21.79 -15.37
N LEU A 149 -15.67 -20.62 -15.01
CA LEU A 149 -14.28 -20.24 -15.29
C LEU A 149 -13.29 -21.18 -14.60
N ILE A 150 -13.47 -21.43 -13.30
CA ILE A 150 -12.57 -22.29 -12.51
C ILE A 150 -12.55 -23.70 -13.11
N SER A 151 -13.70 -24.25 -13.47
CA SER A 151 -13.79 -25.59 -14.06
C SER A 151 -13.03 -25.67 -15.39
N LYS A 152 -13.16 -24.66 -16.26
CA LYS A 152 -12.43 -24.57 -17.52
C LYS A 152 -10.92 -24.40 -17.30
N LEU A 153 -10.52 -23.53 -16.37
CA LEU A 153 -9.11 -23.33 -16.02
C LEU A 153 -8.48 -24.64 -15.55
N TYR A 154 -9.12 -25.36 -14.64
CA TYR A 154 -8.60 -26.66 -14.17
C TYR A 154 -8.45 -27.68 -15.29
N ALA A 155 -9.41 -27.77 -16.22
CA ALA A 155 -9.31 -28.70 -17.33
C ALA A 155 -8.05 -28.44 -18.18
N VAL A 156 -7.84 -27.17 -18.57
CA VAL A 156 -6.70 -26.76 -19.41
C VAL A 156 -5.36 -26.86 -18.66
N HIS A 157 -5.33 -26.51 -17.37
CA HIS A 157 -4.14 -26.66 -16.55
C HIS A 157 -3.80 -28.14 -16.30
N HIS A 158 -4.80 -29.02 -16.25
CA HIS A 158 -4.59 -30.46 -16.11
C HIS A 158 -3.90 -31.04 -17.36
N GLU A 159 -4.23 -30.53 -18.55
CA GLU A 159 -3.56 -30.88 -19.82
C GLU A 159 -2.09 -30.43 -19.90
N GLY A 160 -1.62 -29.61 -18.94
CA GLY A 160 -0.22 -29.19 -18.82
C GLY A 160 0.04 -27.74 -19.25
N ASN A 161 -0.99 -27.00 -19.64
CA ASN A 161 -0.86 -25.62 -20.11
C ASN A 161 -0.86 -24.63 -18.93
N LYS A 162 0.31 -24.43 -18.31
CA LYS A 162 0.49 -23.57 -17.11
C LYS A 162 0.31 -22.07 -17.37
N ASN A 163 0.40 -21.65 -18.62
CA ASN A 163 0.33 -20.23 -18.99
C ASN A 163 -1.10 -19.74 -19.21
N MET A 164 -2.07 -20.64 -19.22
CA MET A 164 -3.45 -20.32 -19.55
C MET A 164 -4.10 -19.57 -18.39
N GLY A 165 -4.56 -18.35 -18.66
CA GLY A 165 -5.23 -17.50 -17.68
C GLY A 165 -6.63 -17.13 -18.13
N PHE A 166 -7.30 -16.35 -17.28
CA PHE A 166 -8.59 -15.78 -17.61
C PHE A 166 -8.44 -14.55 -18.50
N ASP A 167 -9.17 -14.53 -19.62
CA ASP A 167 -9.25 -13.37 -20.50
C ASP A 167 -10.52 -12.56 -20.19
N ILE A 168 -10.32 -11.31 -19.75
CA ILE A 168 -11.41 -10.38 -19.40
C ILE A 168 -12.05 -9.77 -20.65
N GLU A 169 -11.28 -9.63 -21.74
CA GLU A 169 -11.77 -9.01 -22.98
C GLU A 169 -12.59 -9.98 -23.84
N GLY A 170 -12.41 -11.29 -23.59
CA GLY A 170 -13.12 -12.35 -24.31
C GLY A 170 -14.62 -12.41 -23.98
N GLU A 171 -15.39 -12.99 -24.90
CA GLU A 171 -16.80 -13.26 -24.65
C GLU A 171 -16.97 -14.43 -23.66
N GLY A 172 -17.46 -14.12 -22.45
CA GLY A 172 -17.74 -15.11 -21.42
C GLY A 172 -16.48 -15.67 -20.75
N ALA A 173 -16.52 -16.92 -20.31
CA ALA A 173 -15.37 -17.58 -19.66
C ALA A 173 -14.37 -18.11 -20.70
N ALA A 174 -13.75 -17.19 -21.45
CA ALA A 174 -12.69 -17.48 -22.41
C ALA A 174 -11.33 -17.57 -21.71
N LEU A 175 -10.46 -18.45 -22.22
CA LEU A 175 -9.11 -18.64 -21.72
C LEU A 175 -8.10 -18.29 -22.81
N LYS A 176 -6.98 -17.71 -22.40
CA LYS A 176 -5.91 -17.29 -23.31
C LYS A 176 -4.55 -17.56 -22.69
N ASP A 177 -3.53 -17.75 -23.52
CA ASP A 177 -2.16 -17.84 -23.04
C ASP A 177 -1.69 -16.45 -22.58
N MET A 178 -1.39 -16.32 -21.29
CA MET A 178 -0.98 -15.06 -20.68
C MET A 178 0.43 -14.62 -21.09
N LEU A 179 1.29 -15.55 -21.48
CA LEU A 179 2.62 -15.25 -21.98
C LEU A 179 2.52 -14.61 -23.37
N GLU A 180 1.67 -15.17 -24.25
CA GLU A 180 1.41 -14.60 -25.57
C GLU A 180 0.66 -13.27 -25.49
N ALA A 181 -0.25 -13.12 -24.52
CA ALA A 181 -0.95 -11.86 -24.26
C ALA A 181 -0.05 -10.78 -23.61
N GLY A 182 1.14 -11.15 -23.11
CA GLY A 182 2.06 -10.23 -22.41
C GLY A 182 1.61 -9.86 -20.99
N ILE A 183 0.65 -10.57 -20.42
CA ILE A 183 0.12 -10.32 -19.06
C ILE A 183 0.97 -11.11 -18.07
N LEU A 184 2.06 -10.48 -17.63
CA LEU A 184 3.04 -11.06 -16.72
C LEU A 184 3.14 -10.26 -15.43
N GLU A 185 3.30 -10.97 -14.32
CA GLU A 185 3.49 -10.38 -13.00
C GLU A 185 4.89 -10.70 -12.45
N PRO A 186 5.51 -9.81 -11.65
CA PRO A 186 6.79 -10.11 -11.02
C PRO A 186 6.65 -11.24 -10.00
N PHE A 187 7.54 -12.24 -10.08
CA PHE A 187 7.57 -13.38 -9.16
C PHE A 187 7.65 -12.93 -7.69
N LEU A 188 8.45 -11.90 -7.42
CA LEU A 188 8.70 -11.43 -6.07
C LEU A 188 7.43 -10.89 -5.38
N VAL A 189 6.52 -10.27 -6.15
CA VAL A 189 5.24 -9.75 -5.62
C VAL A 189 4.37 -10.91 -5.15
N LYS A 190 4.22 -11.96 -5.95
CA LYS A 190 3.47 -13.18 -5.57
C LYS A 190 4.09 -13.88 -4.37
N HIS A 191 5.43 -14.01 -4.35
CA HIS A 191 6.14 -14.65 -3.24
C HIS A 191 5.86 -13.96 -1.90
N TRP A 192 6.03 -12.63 -1.84
CA TRP A 192 5.75 -11.89 -0.61
C TRP A 192 4.27 -11.83 -0.28
N GLY A 193 3.39 -11.71 -1.29
CA GLY A 193 1.94 -11.73 -1.10
C GLY A 193 1.47 -12.99 -0.37
N ILE A 194 1.86 -14.17 -0.86
CA ILE A 194 1.48 -15.45 -0.26
C ILE A 194 2.07 -15.60 1.15
N LYS A 195 3.35 -15.24 1.31
CA LYS A 195 4.06 -15.37 2.60
C LYS A 195 3.45 -14.47 3.68
N LEU A 196 3.17 -13.21 3.35
CA LEU A 196 2.59 -12.25 4.28
C LEU A 196 1.13 -12.58 4.60
N ALA A 197 0.33 -12.96 3.60
CA ALA A 197 -1.05 -13.38 3.80
C ALA A 197 -1.14 -14.61 4.73
N THR A 198 -0.27 -15.61 4.51
CA THR A 198 -0.22 -16.81 5.34
C THR A 198 0.18 -16.48 6.79
N ASN A 199 1.22 -15.65 6.98
CA ASN A 199 1.64 -15.24 8.33
C ASN A 199 0.57 -14.42 9.06
N ALA A 200 -0.15 -13.57 8.34
CA ALA A 200 -1.27 -12.81 8.90
C ALA A 200 -2.41 -13.75 9.31
N ALA A 201 -2.82 -14.68 8.45
CA ALA A 201 -3.85 -15.66 8.74
C ALA A 201 -3.49 -16.52 9.97
N ILE A 202 -2.25 -17.00 10.06
CA ILE A 202 -1.76 -17.76 11.22
C ILE A 202 -1.82 -16.92 12.49
N THR A 203 -1.39 -15.66 12.44
CA THR A 203 -1.43 -14.76 13.61
C THR A 203 -2.86 -14.57 14.12
N VAL A 204 -3.81 -14.36 13.20
CA VAL A 204 -5.23 -14.18 13.55
C VAL A 204 -5.83 -15.46 14.12
N LEU A 205 -5.59 -16.61 13.48
CA LEU A 205 -6.11 -17.91 13.92
C LEU A 205 -5.52 -18.38 15.27
N ARG A 206 -4.34 -17.88 15.65
CA ARG A 206 -3.72 -18.19 16.96
C ARG A 206 -4.37 -17.46 18.13
N VAL A 207 -5.07 -16.35 17.88
CA VAL A 207 -5.73 -15.58 18.94
C VAL A 207 -7.12 -16.17 19.17
N ASP A 208 -7.32 -16.85 20.29
CA ASP A 208 -8.61 -17.45 20.64
C ASP A 208 -9.60 -16.40 21.18
N GLN A 209 -9.14 -15.50 22.06
CA GLN A 209 -10.00 -14.50 22.70
C GLN A 209 -9.29 -13.16 22.86
N ILE A 210 -10.04 -12.08 22.61
CA ILE A 210 -9.60 -10.71 22.85
C ILE A 210 -10.40 -10.15 24.02
N ILE A 211 -9.72 -9.85 25.13
CA ILE A 211 -10.31 -9.18 26.27
C ILE A 211 -9.99 -7.69 26.16
N MET A 212 -11.00 -6.89 25.84
CA MET A 212 -10.87 -5.45 25.77
C MET A 212 -10.87 -4.85 27.18
N ALA A 213 -9.70 -4.38 27.63
CA ALA A 213 -9.62 -3.64 28.87
C ALA A 213 -10.38 -2.31 28.73
N LYS A 214 -11.46 -2.14 29.49
CA LYS A 214 -12.03 -0.81 29.70
C LYS A 214 -10.99 0.01 30.49
N PRO A 215 -10.78 1.30 30.15
CA PRO A 215 -9.97 2.16 30.99
C PRO A 215 -10.53 2.09 32.41
N ALA A 216 -9.67 1.77 33.38
CA ALA A 216 -10.07 1.66 34.77
C ALA A 216 -10.82 2.93 35.15
N GLY A 217 -12.05 2.77 35.64
CA GLY A 217 -12.88 3.84 36.17
C GLY A 217 -12.28 4.40 37.46
N GLY A 218 -11.06 4.92 37.40
CA GLY A 218 -10.48 5.73 38.44
C GLY A 218 -11.38 6.94 38.71
N PRO A 219 -11.30 7.54 39.91
CA PRO A 219 -12.13 8.69 40.26
C PRO A 219 -12.04 9.75 39.16
N LYS A 220 -13.19 10.19 38.64
CA LYS A 220 -13.24 11.35 37.74
C LYS A 220 -12.47 12.47 38.44
N ALA A 221 -11.40 12.96 37.82
CA ALA A 221 -10.66 14.10 38.34
C ALA A 221 -11.68 15.22 38.65
N PRO A 222 -11.62 15.84 39.84
CA PRO A 222 -12.62 16.83 40.24
C PRO A 222 -12.68 17.90 39.16
N THR A 223 -13.85 18.06 38.55
CA THR A 223 -14.15 19.13 37.60
C THR A 223 -14.03 20.45 38.34
N GLY A 224 -12.84 21.04 38.32
CA GLY A 224 -12.65 22.45 38.66
C GLY A 224 -13.58 23.27 37.78
N LYS A 225 -14.41 24.11 38.41
CA LYS A 225 -15.33 25.02 37.73
C LYS A 225 -14.53 25.83 36.70
N LYS A 226 -14.71 25.53 35.41
CA LYS A 226 -14.26 26.42 34.34
C LYS A 226 -15.17 27.63 34.35
N THR A 227 -14.72 28.71 34.98
CA THR A 227 -15.20 30.07 34.69
C THR A 227 -15.08 30.25 33.18
N GLY A 228 -16.19 30.65 32.55
CA GLY A 228 -16.35 30.64 31.11
C GLY A 228 -15.30 31.47 30.39
N MET A 229 -14.49 30.81 29.57
CA MET A 229 -13.79 31.43 28.45
C MET A 229 -13.83 30.41 27.31
N LYS A 230 -14.58 30.73 26.25
CA LYS A 230 -14.67 29.89 25.05
C LYS A 230 -13.30 29.92 24.36
N MET A 231 -12.63 28.77 24.29
CA MET A 231 -11.42 28.57 23.48
C MET A 231 -11.80 27.75 22.25
N THR A 232 -11.51 28.27 21.07
CA THR A 232 -11.60 27.57 19.78
C THR A 232 -10.38 26.66 19.57
N GLU A 233 -10.51 25.72 18.65
CA GLU A 233 -9.80 24.44 18.50
C GLU A 233 -8.32 24.50 18.06
N HIS A 234 -7.55 25.52 18.44
CA HIS A 234 -6.19 25.74 17.90
C HIS A 234 -5.01 25.69 18.91
N ASP A 235 -5.23 25.29 20.17
CA ASP A 235 -4.21 25.37 21.24
C ASP A 235 -3.75 24.01 21.80
N LEU A 236 -3.77 22.93 21.01
CA LEU A 236 -3.10 21.68 21.38
C LEU A 236 -1.79 21.56 20.61
N TYR A 237 -0.70 21.30 21.34
CA TYR A 237 0.69 21.03 20.92
C TYR A 237 1.65 22.23 20.82
N PRO A 238 2.39 22.56 21.91
CA PRO A 238 3.73 23.10 21.76
C PRO A 238 4.74 21.95 21.56
N PHE A 239 5.40 21.95 20.41
CA PHE A 239 6.62 21.19 20.12
C PHE A 239 7.79 21.88 20.84
N ASP A 240 8.56 21.16 21.66
CA ASP A 240 9.93 21.54 22.02
C ASP A 240 10.81 20.28 22.04
N HIS A 241 11.96 20.41 21.39
CA HIS A 241 12.93 19.35 21.10
C HIS A 241 14.07 19.29 22.13
N LEU A 242 14.59 18.07 22.33
CA LEU A 242 15.96 17.65 22.75
C LEU A 242 16.29 17.46 24.26
N THR A 243 16.45 16.19 24.68
CA THR A 243 17.70 15.50 25.12
C THR A 243 17.35 14.10 25.71
N PRO A 244 18.30 13.18 26.01
CA PRO A 244 18.66 12.03 25.19
C PRO A 244 18.20 10.66 25.75
N CYS A 245 18.15 9.66 24.87
CA CYS A 245 18.22 8.21 25.12
C CYS A 245 17.74 7.68 26.47
N HIS A 246 16.43 7.41 26.58
CA HIS A 246 15.93 6.25 27.32
C HIS A 246 14.85 5.56 26.46
N TYR A 247 15.04 4.27 26.20
CA TYR A 247 14.06 3.43 25.50
C TYR A 247 12.75 3.40 26.30
N ALA A 248 11.74 4.14 25.83
CA ALA A 248 10.36 3.99 26.26
C ALA A 248 9.61 3.19 25.17
N PRO A 249 8.78 2.18 25.53
CA PRO A 249 8.03 1.41 24.55
C PRO A 249 7.00 2.30 23.83
N PRO A 250 6.71 2.04 22.54
CA PRO A 250 5.82 2.87 21.75
C PRO A 250 4.38 2.89 22.32
N PRO A 251 3.66 4.02 22.19
CA PRO A 251 2.29 4.14 22.67
C PRO A 251 1.37 3.19 21.90
N GLN A 252 0.48 2.53 22.65
CA GLN A 252 -0.52 1.59 22.14
C GLN A 252 -1.45 2.29 21.12
N PRO A 253 -1.69 1.70 19.93
CA PRO A 253 -2.59 2.29 18.94
C PRO A 253 -4.03 2.30 19.47
N SER A 254 -4.69 3.46 19.32
CA SER A 254 -6.11 3.61 19.64
C SER A 254 -6.98 2.71 18.74
N PRO A 255 -8.17 2.30 19.22
CA PRO A 255 -9.03 1.32 18.53
C PRO A 255 -9.51 1.75 17.13
N THR A 256 -9.28 3.01 16.72
CA THR A 256 -9.56 3.50 15.36
C THR A 256 -8.54 3.04 14.33
N TRP A 257 -7.30 2.72 14.74
CA TRP A 257 -6.24 2.25 13.85
C TRP A 257 -6.49 0.81 13.36
N PHE A 258 -7.06 -0.03 14.22
CA PHE A 258 -7.44 -1.41 13.87
C PHE A 258 -8.57 -1.45 12.85
N PHE A 259 -9.56 -0.54 12.99
CA PHE A 259 -10.61 -0.38 11.99
C PHE A 259 -10.06 0.12 10.65
N TYR A 260 -9.08 1.02 10.64
CA TYR A 260 -8.51 1.55 9.40
C TYR A 260 -7.74 0.49 8.60
N VAL A 261 -6.98 -0.39 9.26
CA VAL A 261 -6.27 -1.50 8.60
C VAL A 261 -7.24 -2.58 8.11
N LEU A 262 -8.27 -2.92 8.92
CA LEU A 262 -9.28 -3.91 8.50
C LEU A 262 -10.09 -3.41 7.29
N PHE A 263 -10.47 -2.12 7.28
CA PHE A 263 -11.23 -1.53 6.17
C PHE A 263 -10.39 -1.42 4.89
N LYS A 264 -9.07 -1.20 4.99
CA LYS A 264 -8.17 -1.13 3.83
C LYS A 264 -7.89 -2.51 3.24
N VAL A 265 -7.80 -3.55 4.06
CA VAL A 265 -7.71 -4.95 3.58
C VAL A 265 -9.02 -5.42 2.94
N GLN A 266 -10.18 -5.00 3.47
CA GLN A 266 -11.49 -5.33 2.89
C GLN A 266 -11.81 -4.54 1.61
N SER A 267 -11.28 -3.32 1.46
CA SER A 267 -11.50 -2.49 0.25
C SER A 267 -10.61 -2.92 -0.92
N VAL A 268 -9.41 -3.46 -0.65
CA VAL A 268 -8.53 -4.05 -1.68
C VAL A 268 -9.15 -5.32 -2.30
N TRP A 269 -10.03 -6.02 -1.57
CA TRP A 269 -10.78 -7.17 -2.08
C TRP A 269 -12.15 -6.83 -2.69
N ARG A 270 -12.53 -5.55 -2.78
CA ARG A 270 -13.85 -5.14 -3.28
C ARG A 270 -13.80 -4.15 -4.46
N ILE A 271 -12.60 -3.86 -4.98
CA ILE A 271 -12.36 -2.96 -6.11
C ILE A 271 -11.52 -3.62 -7.23
N VAL A 272 -11.08 -4.88 -7.05
CA VAL A 272 -10.56 -5.70 -8.15
C VAL A 272 -11.48 -6.85 -8.38
#